data_AF-A0A0D3JBK8-F1
#
_entry.id   AF-A0A0D3JBK8-F1
#
_cell.length_a   1.000
_cell.length_b   1.000
_cell.length_c   1.000
_cell.angle_alpha   90.00
_cell.angle_beta   90.00
_cell.angle_gamma   90.00
#
_symmetry.space_group_name_H-M   'P 1'
#
loop_
_entity.id
_entity.type
_entity.pdbx_description
1 polymer ?
#
loop_
_entity_poly.entity_id
_entity_poly.type
_entity_poly.pdbx_seq_one_letter_code
_entity_poly.pdbx_strand_id
1 'polypeptide(L)'
;IFAAYQNHPAPLHCLLRAGADTELRVAAGCTALQLAKEAGSAECVRAFEEHAAAKAAAEAVAKEAARAAEAAERAAERAAERAVAEAEAARHAEELLAEEEAEKRGKGKKGKKKKKGGGSGGVGPSQEPEAPAEGAEARSEGVEVLSEAAAAEAAKKAEEARLIRLLESCHEERIRLGITAESQAAALAEMVEAERLAEEAEEEEEEAEAEEEEAAAEEEAAAAALAAAEAATAAAEAAMAAAKARRAAAARAKAAAARKAAAAAAQRS
;
A
#
# COMPACT_ATOMS: atom_id res chain seq x y z
N ILE A 1 2.88 -13.27 -7.64
CA ILE A 1 3.09 -14.21 -8.77
C ILE A 1 2.47 -15.58 -8.44
N PHE A 2 2.95 -16.30 -7.41
CA PHE A 2 2.44 -17.63 -7.04
C PHE A 2 0.91 -17.72 -6.89
N ALA A 3 0.26 -16.83 -6.13
CA ALA A 3 -1.20 -16.77 -6.01
C ALA A 3 -1.96 -16.70 -7.35
N ALA A 4 -1.39 -16.02 -8.37
CA ALA A 4 -1.99 -15.93 -9.70
C ALA A 4 -1.83 -17.24 -10.52
N TYR A 5 -0.77 -18.02 -10.25
CA TYR A 5 -0.54 -19.33 -10.85
C TYR A 5 -1.42 -20.41 -10.20
N GLN A 6 -1.53 -20.41 -8.87
CA GLN A 6 -2.34 -21.39 -8.12
C GLN A 6 -3.85 -21.04 -8.06
N ASN A 7 -4.27 -19.88 -8.58
CA ASN A 7 -5.64 -19.38 -8.57
C ASN A 7 -6.22 -19.09 -7.16
N HIS A 8 -5.44 -18.44 -6.28
CA HIS A 8 -5.95 -17.87 -5.02
C HIS A 8 -6.25 -16.38 -5.25
N PRO A 9 -7.53 -15.96 -5.40
CA PRO A 9 -7.87 -14.58 -5.71
C PRO A 9 -7.71 -13.65 -4.51
N ALA A 10 -7.96 -14.08 -3.27
CA ALA A 10 -7.90 -13.21 -2.08
C ALA A 10 -6.47 -12.68 -1.82
N PRO A 11 -5.41 -13.50 -1.69
CA PRO A 11 -4.03 -13.00 -1.60
C PRO A 11 -3.61 -12.14 -2.81
N LEU A 12 -4.17 -12.40 -3.99
CA LEU A 12 -3.94 -11.57 -5.17
C LEU A 12 -4.61 -10.19 -5.06
N HIS A 13 -5.83 -10.11 -4.53
CA HIS A 13 -6.51 -8.84 -4.26
C HIS A 13 -5.75 -8.01 -3.22
N CYS A 14 -5.32 -8.60 -2.11
CA CYS A 14 -4.45 -7.95 -1.10
C CYS A 14 -3.19 -7.35 -1.75
N LEU A 15 -2.45 -8.14 -2.53
CA LEU A 15 -1.23 -7.69 -3.21
C LEU A 15 -1.50 -6.56 -4.22
N LEU A 16 -2.60 -6.62 -4.97
CA LEU A 16 -2.97 -5.57 -5.93
C LEU A 16 -3.36 -4.27 -5.21
N ARG A 17 -4.14 -4.35 -4.12
CA ARG A 17 -4.53 -3.23 -3.26
C ARG A 17 -3.31 -2.56 -2.60
N ALA A 18 -2.34 -3.36 -2.14
CA ALA A 18 -1.06 -2.90 -1.63
C ALA A 18 -0.12 -2.27 -2.70
N GLY A 19 -0.53 -2.29 -3.97
CA GLY A 19 0.22 -1.66 -5.07
C GLY A 19 1.36 -2.50 -5.64
N ALA A 20 1.30 -3.83 -5.51
CA ALA A 20 2.30 -4.73 -6.08
C ALA A 20 2.47 -4.54 -7.60
N ASP A 21 3.71 -4.60 -8.07
CA ASP A 21 4.05 -4.39 -9.48
C ASP A 21 3.61 -5.58 -10.35
N THR A 22 2.61 -5.34 -11.20
CA THR A 22 2.04 -6.33 -12.14
C THR A 22 2.93 -6.61 -13.35
N GLU A 23 3.91 -5.76 -13.64
CA GLU A 23 4.83 -5.89 -14.77
C GLU A 23 6.06 -6.76 -14.46
N LEU A 24 6.22 -7.19 -13.20
CA LEU A 24 7.27 -8.13 -12.78
C LEU A 24 7.19 -9.46 -13.55
N ARG A 25 8.36 -9.98 -13.92
CA ARG A 25 8.51 -11.17 -14.77
C ARG A 25 9.30 -12.27 -14.08
N VAL A 26 8.86 -13.51 -14.26
CA VAL A 26 9.63 -14.70 -13.85
C VAL A 26 10.84 -14.93 -14.77
N ALA A 27 11.70 -15.89 -14.42
CA ALA A 27 12.85 -16.28 -15.25
C ALA A 27 12.47 -16.72 -16.68
N ALA A 28 11.26 -17.22 -16.91
CA ALA A 28 10.71 -17.54 -18.23
C ALA A 28 10.25 -16.30 -19.05
N GLY A 29 10.30 -15.09 -18.47
CA GLY A 29 9.91 -13.83 -19.11
C GLY A 29 8.43 -13.45 -18.99
N CYS A 30 7.57 -14.34 -18.49
CA CYS A 30 6.13 -14.11 -18.32
C CYS A 30 5.80 -13.26 -17.08
N THR A 31 4.76 -12.42 -17.17
CA THR A 31 4.18 -11.69 -16.02
C THR A 31 3.16 -12.54 -15.25
N ALA A 32 2.74 -12.08 -14.07
CA ALA A 32 1.73 -12.76 -13.25
C ALA A 32 0.40 -12.98 -13.99
N LEU A 33 -0.06 -11.99 -14.78
CA LEU A 33 -1.28 -12.08 -15.59
C LEU A 33 -1.13 -13.06 -16.77
N GLN A 34 0.08 -13.19 -17.34
CA GLN A 34 0.33 -14.17 -18.40
C GLN A 34 0.29 -15.59 -17.85
N LEU A 35 0.94 -15.84 -16.71
CA LEU A 35 0.89 -17.14 -16.03
C LEU A 35 -0.54 -17.53 -15.60
N ALA A 36 -1.35 -16.58 -15.12
CA ALA A 36 -2.77 -16.81 -14.82
C ALA A 36 -3.57 -17.21 -16.08
N LYS A 37 -3.28 -16.62 -17.24
CA LYS A 37 -3.94 -16.95 -18.52
C LYS A 37 -3.44 -18.27 -19.12
N GLU A 38 -2.21 -18.67 -18.84
CA GLU A 38 -1.63 -19.97 -19.24
C GLU A 38 -2.11 -21.13 -18.34
N ALA A 39 -2.27 -20.88 -17.03
CA ALA A 39 -2.80 -21.86 -16.08
C ALA A 39 -4.33 -22.01 -16.13
N GLY A 40 -5.05 -21.01 -16.65
CA GLY A 40 -6.52 -21.00 -16.70
C GLY A 40 -7.19 -20.41 -15.44
N SER A 41 -6.43 -19.69 -14.63
CA SER A 41 -6.81 -19.07 -13.34
C SER A 41 -7.84 -17.93 -13.52
N ALA A 42 -9.08 -18.27 -13.87
CA ALA A 42 -10.10 -17.33 -14.34
C ALA A 42 -10.42 -16.21 -13.35
N GLU A 43 -10.50 -16.51 -12.05
CA GLU A 43 -10.79 -15.51 -11.02
C GLU A 43 -9.59 -14.57 -10.80
N CYS A 44 -8.37 -15.10 -10.82
CA CYS A 44 -7.16 -14.26 -10.79
C CYS A 44 -7.05 -13.36 -12.04
N VAL A 45 -7.45 -13.84 -13.21
CA VAL A 45 -7.53 -13.02 -14.44
C VAL A 45 -8.55 -11.89 -14.29
N ARG A 46 -9.74 -12.17 -13.74
CA ARG A 46 -10.74 -11.15 -13.42
C ARG A 46 -10.20 -10.12 -12.43
N ALA A 47 -9.55 -10.55 -11.34
CA ALA A 47 -8.97 -9.67 -10.33
C ALA A 47 -7.99 -8.64 -10.92
N PHE A 48 -7.11 -9.07 -11.85
CA PHE A 48 -6.22 -8.15 -12.58
C PHE A 48 -6.99 -7.15 -13.46
N GLU A 49 -8.02 -7.59 -14.18
CA GLU A 49 -8.79 -6.75 -15.11
C GLU A 49 -9.69 -5.74 -14.35
N GLU A 50 -10.28 -6.16 -13.24
CA GLU A 50 -11.06 -5.32 -12.32
C GLU A 50 -10.17 -4.28 -11.62
N HIS A 51 -8.97 -4.66 -11.15
CA HIS A 51 -8.00 -3.72 -10.60
C HIS A 51 -7.50 -2.71 -11.64
N ALA A 52 -7.23 -3.15 -12.87
CA ALA A 52 -6.83 -2.26 -13.96
C ALA A 52 -7.94 -1.25 -14.30
N ALA A 53 -9.21 -1.68 -14.31
CA ALA A 53 -10.37 -0.81 -14.49
C ALA A 53 -10.53 0.20 -13.35
N ALA A 54 -10.37 -0.23 -12.10
CA ALA A 54 -10.44 0.64 -10.91
C ALA A 54 -9.34 1.72 -10.94
N LYS A 55 -8.10 1.33 -11.28
CA LYS A 55 -6.96 2.26 -11.45
C LYS A 55 -7.22 3.30 -12.55
N ALA A 56 -7.76 2.88 -13.69
CA ALA A 56 -8.12 3.79 -14.78
C ALA A 56 -9.26 4.75 -14.41
N ALA A 57 -10.25 4.28 -13.64
CA ALA A 57 -11.35 5.12 -13.13
C ALA A 57 -10.83 6.16 -12.12
N ALA A 58 -9.95 5.78 -11.19
CA ALA A 58 -9.32 6.69 -10.23
C ALA A 58 -8.49 7.77 -10.95
N GLU A 59 -7.72 7.40 -11.98
CA GLU A 59 -6.95 8.35 -12.80
C GLU A 59 -7.86 9.32 -13.57
N ALA A 60 -9.01 8.86 -14.06
CA ALA A 60 -10.00 9.71 -14.73
C ALA A 60 -10.62 10.74 -13.76
N VAL A 61 -11.02 10.30 -12.55
CA VAL A 61 -11.56 11.19 -11.50
C VAL A 61 -10.50 12.22 -11.07
N ALA A 62 -9.25 11.82 -10.88
CA ALA A 62 -8.16 12.72 -10.54
C ALA A 62 -7.93 13.79 -11.64
N LYS A 63 -7.99 13.40 -12.92
CA LYS A 63 -7.88 14.33 -14.06
C LYS A 63 -9.07 15.29 -14.14
N GLU A 64 -10.27 14.86 -13.80
CA GLU A 64 -11.45 15.73 -13.75
C GLU A 64 -11.37 16.73 -12.60
N ALA A 65 -11.00 16.27 -11.39
CA ALA A 65 -10.80 17.13 -10.22
C ALA A 65 -9.72 18.20 -10.47
N ALA A 66 -8.60 17.84 -11.13
CA ALA A 66 -7.56 18.79 -11.52
C ALA A 66 -8.08 19.87 -12.49
N ARG A 67 -8.86 19.48 -13.51
CA ARG A 67 -9.50 20.43 -14.45
C ARG A 67 -10.51 21.34 -13.76
N ALA A 68 -11.28 20.81 -12.80
CA ALA A 68 -12.24 21.60 -12.03
C ALA A 68 -11.54 22.65 -11.15
N ALA A 69 -10.43 22.31 -10.51
CA ALA A 69 -9.60 23.24 -9.74
C ALA A 69 -9.00 24.35 -10.64
N GLU A 70 -8.40 23.96 -11.77
CA GLU A 70 -7.83 24.86 -12.78
C GLU A 70 -8.88 25.84 -13.36
N ALA A 71 -10.11 25.37 -13.57
CA ALA A 71 -11.23 26.20 -14.00
C ALA A 71 -11.71 27.17 -12.91
N ALA A 72 -11.72 26.74 -11.64
CA ALA A 72 -12.08 27.58 -10.49
C ALA A 72 -11.05 28.69 -10.24
N GLU A 73 -9.75 28.40 -10.38
CA GLU A 73 -8.68 29.39 -10.28
C GLU A 73 -8.84 30.49 -11.35
N ARG A 74 -8.99 30.10 -12.62
CA ARG A 74 -9.25 31.04 -13.73
C ARG A 74 -10.54 31.85 -13.54
N ALA A 75 -11.57 31.28 -12.90
CA ALA A 75 -12.78 32.00 -12.57
C ALA A 75 -12.56 33.05 -11.46
N ALA A 76 -11.71 32.74 -10.47
CA ALA A 76 -11.33 33.67 -9.42
C ALA A 76 -10.43 34.81 -9.93
N GLU A 77 -9.45 34.50 -10.80
CA GLU A 77 -8.61 35.49 -11.48
C GLU A 77 -9.46 36.48 -12.29
N ARG A 78 -10.32 35.98 -13.18
CA ARG A 78 -11.24 36.82 -13.98
C ARG A 78 -12.22 37.64 -13.14
N ALA A 79 -12.58 37.16 -11.94
CA ALA A 79 -13.39 37.92 -11.01
C ALA A 79 -12.58 39.05 -10.34
N ALA A 80 -11.30 38.83 -10.06
CA ALA A 80 -10.38 39.86 -9.57
C ALA A 80 -10.08 40.92 -10.64
N GLU A 81 -9.79 40.53 -11.88
CA GLU A 81 -9.63 41.44 -13.02
C GLU A 81 -10.83 42.37 -13.19
N ARG A 82 -12.05 41.81 -13.17
CA ARG A 82 -13.30 42.58 -13.25
C ARG A 82 -13.47 43.54 -12.09
N ALA A 83 -13.12 43.14 -10.88
CA ALA A 83 -13.18 44.01 -9.69
C ALA A 83 -12.13 45.13 -9.74
N VAL A 84 -10.95 44.89 -10.34
CA VAL A 84 -9.96 45.94 -10.60
C VAL A 84 -10.48 46.91 -11.66
N ALA A 85 -11.00 46.43 -12.79
CA ALA A 85 -11.57 47.27 -13.84
C ALA A 85 -12.77 48.10 -13.36
N GLU A 86 -13.66 47.53 -12.52
CA GLU A 86 -14.75 48.26 -11.88
C GLU A 86 -14.22 49.33 -10.91
N ALA A 87 -13.18 49.03 -10.14
CA ALA A 87 -12.55 50.00 -9.23
C ALA A 87 -11.77 51.11 -9.97
N GLU A 88 -11.17 50.82 -11.12
CA GLU A 88 -10.49 51.79 -11.98
C GLU A 88 -11.49 52.69 -12.71
N ALA A 89 -12.58 52.13 -13.26
CA ALA A 89 -13.69 52.92 -13.80
C ALA A 89 -14.34 53.81 -12.72
N ALA A 90 -14.53 53.29 -11.50
CA ALA A 90 -15.01 54.08 -10.37
C ALA A 90 -14.02 55.20 -9.98
N ARG A 91 -12.71 54.97 -10.05
CA ARG A 91 -11.70 56.02 -9.84
C ARG A 91 -11.68 57.06 -10.94
N HIS A 92 -11.81 56.69 -12.21
CA HIS A 92 -11.91 57.66 -13.30
C HIS A 92 -13.18 58.51 -13.17
N ALA A 93 -14.28 57.94 -12.66
CA ALA A 93 -15.48 58.70 -12.32
C ALA A 93 -15.29 59.62 -11.10
N GLU A 94 -14.63 59.14 -10.03
CA GLU A 94 -14.25 60.01 -8.90
C GLU A 94 -13.23 61.09 -9.30
N GLU A 95 -12.35 60.83 -10.25
CA GLU A 95 -11.31 61.76 -10.75
C GLU A 95 -11.94 62.88 -11.58
N LEU A 96 -12.86 62.58 -12.50
CA LEU A 96 -13.62 63.62 -13.22
C LEU A 96 -14.45 64.50 -12.26
N LEU A 97 -15.09 63.91 -11.25
CA LEU A 97 -15.79 64.65 -10.19
C LEU A 97 -14.81 65.43 -9.27
N ALA A 98 -13.58 64.94 -9.11
CA ALA A 98 -12.55 65.59 -8.32
C ALA A 98 -11.80 66.68 -9.09
N GLU A 99 -11.70 66.64 -10.42
CA GLU A 99 -11.27 67.80 -11.20
C GLU A 99 -12.31 68.92 -11.07
N GLU A 100 -13.60 68.58 -11.21
CA GLU A 100 -14.71 69.49 -10.96
C GLU A 100 -14.71 70.07 -9.53
N GLU A 101 -14.19 69.37 -8.51
CA GLU A 101 -14.16 69.86 -7.11
C GLU A 101 -12.76 70.35 -6.63
N ALA A 102 -11.67 70.03 -7.32
CA ALA A 102 -10.31 70.51 -7.04
C ALA A 102 -10.00 71.84 -7.72
N GLU A 103 -10.68 72.16 -8.83
CA GLU A 103 -10.90 73.54 -9.29
C GLU A 103 -11.42 74.44 -8.14
N LYS A 104 -12.03 73.82 -7.11
CA LYS A 104 -12.60 74.50 -5.94
C LYS A 104 -11.73 74.41 -4.66
N ARG A 105 -10.74 73.48 -4.48
CA ARG A 105 -10.03 73.24 -3.18
C ARG A 105 -8.64 72.51 -3.24
N GLY A 106 -7.69 72.78 -2.31
CA GLY A 106 -6.52 71.88 -2.03
C GLY A 106 -5.50 72.27 -0.90
N LYS A 107 -4.92 71.27 -0.15
CA LYS A 107 -3.77 71.32 0.85
C LYS A 107 -3.46 69.93 1.60
N GLY A 108 -2.22 69.34 1.61
CA GLY A 108 -1.65 68.34 2.64
C GLY A 108 -1.48 66.76 2.38
N LYS A 109 -0.40 66.03 2.86
CA LYS A 109 0.03 64.54 2.67
C LYS A 109 1.12 64.00 3.74
N LYS A 110 1.66 62.74 4.00
CA LYS A 110 1.34 61.22 3.99
C LYS A 110 2.57 60.22 4.38
N GLY A 111 2.49 59.11 5.22
CA GLY A 111 3.57 58.02 5.50
C GLY A 111 3.37 57.05 6.78
N LYS A 112 4.14 56.01 7.31
CA LYS A 112 5.20 54.94 6.97
C LYS A 112 5.38 53.77 8.10
N LYS A 113 6.36 52.78 8.14
CA LYS A 113 6.44 51.53 9.07
C LYS A 113 7.86 50.84 9.46
N LYS A 114 7.98 49.50 9.86
CA LYS A 114 9.04 48.71 10.68
C LYS A 114 9.59 47.29 10.11
N LYS A 115 10.38 46.38 10.81
CA LYS A 115 11.10 45.04 10.42
C LYS A 115 11.30 43.99 11.63
N LYS A 116 11.95 42.75 11.69
CA LYS A 116 12.19 41.40 10.96
C LYS A 116 12.97 40.32 11.88
N GLY A 117 13.12 38.97 11.59
CA GLY A 117 13.77 37.85 12.42
C GLY A 117 14.60 36.65 11.74
N GLY A 118 15.00 35.51 12.43
CA GLY A 118 15.89 34.33 11.95
C GLY A 118 15.90 32.93 12.74
N GLY A 119 16.75 31.88 12.43
CA GLY A 119 16.81 30.48 13.09
C GLY A 119 17.78 29.32 12.55
N SER A 120 18.06 28.18 13.28
CA SER A 120 18.87 26.90 12.95
C SER A 120 18.89 25.79 14.10
N GLY A 121 19.47 24.52 14.18
CA GLY A 121 20.23 23.45 13.38
C GLY A 121 20.77 22.19 14.23
N GLY A 122 21.25 21.01 13.70
CA GLY A 122 21.77 19.77 14.47
C GLY A 122 22.27 18.45 13.71
N VAL A 123 22.87 17.37 14.36
CA VAL A 123 23.64 16.14 13.78
C VAL A 123 23.65 14.76 14.62
N GLY A 124 24.10 13.55 14.12
CA GLY A 124 24.24 12.17 14.81
C GLY A 124 25.26 11.06 14.24
N PRO A 125 25.36 9.75 14.73
CA PRO A 125 26.38 8.66 14.36
C PRO A 125 26.02 7.08 14.32
N SER A 126 26.98 6.10 14.08
CA SER A 126 26.83 4.57 13.87
C SER A 126 28.06 3.58 14.25
N GLN A 127 27.99 2.20 14.13
CA GLN A 127 29.07 1.12 14.42
C GLN A 127 29.02 -0.32 13.68
N GLU A 128 29.99 -1.28 13.90
CA GLU A 128 30.40 -2.60 13.19
C GLU A 128 30.69 -3.87 14.13
N PRO A 129 31.39 -5.07 13.89
CA PRO A 129 31.86 -6.00 12.75
C PRO A 129 31.81 -7.61 12.99
N GLU A 130 32.49 -8.56 12.20
CA GLU A 130 32.43 -10.10 12.31
C GLU A 130 33.63 -11.00 11.70
N ALA A 131 33.87 -12.34 12.04
CA ALA A 131 34.59 -13.47 11.26
C ALA A 131 34.94 -14.90 11.93
N PRO A 132 34.89 -16.13 11.26
CA PRO A 132 35.36 -17.52 11.76
C PRO A 132 35.90 -18.68 10.77
N ALA A 133 36.59 -19.82 11.19
CA ALA A 133 36.86 -21.14 10.42
C ALA A 133 37.69 -22.35 11.10
N GLU A 134 37.47 -23.70 10.83
CA GLU A 134 38.40 -24.93 11.01
C GLU A 134 37.89 -26.38 10.50
N GLY A 135 38.63 -27.55 10.65
CA GLY A 135 38.15 -28.99 10.42
C GLY A 135 39.14 -30.25 10.27
N ALA A 136 38.65 -31.54 10.11
CA ALA A 136 39.23 -32.81 9.45
C ALA A 136 39.63 -34.19 10.19
N GLU A 137 39.71 -35.33 9.42
CA GLU A 137 40.46 -36.67 9.53
C GLU A 137 39.88 -38.07 10.07
N ALA A 138 40.54 -39.24 9.76
CA ALA A 138 40.00 -40.67 9.81
C ALA A 138 41.00 -41.92 9.86
N ARG A 139 40.55 -43.20 9.57
CA ARG A 139 41.27 -44.46 9.06
C ARG A 139 41.47 -45.75 9.97
N SER A 140 41.73 -46.97 9.36
CA SER A 140 41.69 -48.35 9.98
C SER A 140 42.31 -49.58 9.16
N GLU A 141 42.16 -50.87 9.60
CA GLU A 141 42.56 -52.27 9.07
C GLU A 141 44.01 -52.86 9.32
N GLY A 142 44.35 -54.19 9.26
CA GLY A 142 43.61 -55.52 9.25
C GLY A 142 44.36 -56.83 8.71
N VAL A 143 43.99 -58.06 9.19
CA VAL A 143 44.03 -59.47 8.57
C VAL A 143 45.27 -60.46 8.63
N GLU A 144 45.02 -61.76 8.97
CA GLU A 144 45.80 -63.00 8.62
C GLU A 144 44.99 -63.91 7.62
N VAL A 145 45.59 -64.93 6.97
CA VAL A 145 45.06 -65.44 5.68
C VAL A 145 44.96 -66.97 5.42
N LEU A 146 46.08 -67.72 5.38
CA LEU A 146 46.24 -68.70 4.27
C LEU A 146 45.57 -70.09 4.36
N SER A 147 45.89 -70.95 5.34
CA SER A 147 45.21 -72.25 5.50
C SER A 147 43.82 -72.08 6.14
N GLU A 148 43.77 -71.10 7.02
CA GLU A 148 42.61 -70.37 7.49
C GLU A 148 41.58 -70.11 6.38
N ALA A 149 41.96 -69.72 5.15
CA ALA A 149 41.01 -69.49 4.04
C ALA A 149 40.07 -70.68 3.75
N ALA A 150 40.54 -71.93 3.84
CA ALA A 150 39.68 -73.11 3.60
C ALA A 150 38.78 -73.43 4.80
N ALA A 151 39.31 -73.25 6.02
CA ALA A 151 38.52 -73.34 7.25
C ALA A 151 37.48 -72.19 7.34
N ALA A 152 37.81 -71.03 6.80
CA ALA A 152 36.97 -69.84 6.71
C ALA A 152 35.91 -69.96 5.62
N GLU A 153 36.14 -70.69 4.52
CA GLU A 153 35.08 -71.02 3.55
C GLU A 153 34.03 -71.95 4.19
N ALA A 154 34.48 -72.97 4.93
CA ALA A 154 33.60 -73.85 5.70
C ALA A 154 32.90 -73.12 6.86
N ALA A 155 33.60 -72.26 7.60
CA ALA A 155 33.01 -71.43 8.66
C ALA A 155 32.04 -70.40 8.10
N LYS A 156 32.34 -69.79 6.94
CA LYS A 156 31.43 -68.86 6.24
C LYS A 156 30.15 -69.57 5.81
N LYS A 157 30.22 -70.80 5.29
CA LYS A 157 29.02 -71.63 5.04
C LYS A 157 28.26 -71.99 6.32
N ALA A 158 28.96 -72.20 7.44
CA ALA A 158 28.32 -72.45 8.73
C ALA A 158 27.64 -71.19 9.30
N GLU A 159 28.23 -70.00 9.13
CA GLU A 159 27.60 -68.72 9.46
C GLU A 159 26.45 -68.38 8.49
N GLU A 160 26.57 -68.67 7.21
CA GLU A 160 25.49 -68.54 6.21
C GLU A 160 24.28 -69.40 6.61
N ALA A 161 24.51 -70.66 7.03
CA ALA A 161 23.46 -71.53 7.55
C ALA A 161 22.88 -71.07 8.91
N ARG A 162 23.65 -70.35 9.74
CA ARG A 162 23.15 -69.70 10.97
C ARG A 162 22.30 -68.47 10.64
N LEU A 163 22.75 -67.65 9.69
CA LEU A 163 22.06 -66.46 9.21
C LEU A 163 20.72 -66.80 8.56
N ILE A 164 20.66 -67.86 7.75
CA ILE A 164 19.40 -68.34 7.16
C ILE A 164 18.40 -68.71 8.27
N ARG A 165 18.81 -69.52 9.27
CA ARG A 165 17.93 -69.90 10.39
C ARG A 165 17.52 -68.71 11.26
N LEU A 166 18.41 -67.73 11.43
CA LEU A 166 18.09 -66.49 12.13
C LEU A 166 17.05 -65.66 11.36
N LEU A 167 17.19 -65.55 10.04
CA LEU A 167 16.20 -64.88 9.18
C LEU A 167 14.84 -65.59 9.19
N GLU A 168 14.81 -66.93 9.19
CA GLU A 168 13.58 -67.72 9.38
C GLU A 168 12.90 -67.38 10.72
N SER A 169 13.64 -67.47 11.83
CA SER A 169 13.14 -67.14 13.17
C SER A 169 12.63 -65.70 13.28
N CYS A 170 13.38 -64.72 12.76
CA CYS A 170 12.99 -63.32 12.74
C CYS A 170 11.76 -63.08 11.85
N HIS A 171 11.58 -63.84 10.76
CA HIS A 171 10.40 -63.72 9.89
C HIS A 171 9.15 -64.28 10.58
N GLU A 172 9.26 -65.42 11.26
CA GLU A 172 8.18 -65.97 12.09
C GLU A 172 7.77 -65.02 13.22
N GLU A 173 8.75 -64.42 13.92
CA GLU A 173 8.48 -63.44 14.98
C GLU A 173 7.86 -62.15 14.44
N ARG A 174 8.33 -61.67 13.29
CA ARG A 174 7.73 -60.52 12.59
C ARG A 174 6.27 -60.76 12.23
N ILE A 175 5.92 -61.95 11.73
CA ILE A 175 4.52 -62.34 11.46
C ILE A 175 3.73 -62.44 12.77
N ARG A 176 4.29 -63.10 13.80
CA ARG A 176 3.66 -63.29 15.13
C ARG A 176 3.34 -61.96 15.84
N LEU A 177 4.16 -60.93 15.62
CA LEU A 177 3.98 -59.57 16.13
C LEU A 177 3.14 -58.67 15.20
N GLY A 178 2.70 -59.15 14.04
CA GLY A 178 1.92 -58.36 13.08
C GLY A 178 2.69 -57.25 12.35
N ILE A 179 4.02 -57.26 12.39
CA ILE A 179 4.90 -56.23 11.80
C ILE A 179 5.16 -56.57 10.32
N THR A 180 4.08 -56.78 9.56
CA THR A 180 4.14 -57.06 8.12
C THR A 180 4.56 -55.83 7.34
N ALA A 181 4.95 -56.02 6.07
CA ALA A 181 5.18 -54.88 5.18
C ALA A 181 3.88 -54.07 4.97
N GLU A 182 2.72 -54.72 5.07
CA GLU A 182 1.39 -54.11 4.93
C GLU A 182 1.05 -53.23 6.14
N SER A 183 1.31 -53.66 7.37
CA SER A 183 1.06 -52.82 8.57
C SER A 183 2.07 -51.68 8.69
N GLN A 184 3.32 -51.87 8.26
CA GLN A 184 4.29 -50.78 8.13
C GLN A 184 3.87 -49.77 7.05
N ALA A 185 3.40 -50.24 5.88
CA ALA A 185 2.89 -49.37 4.83
C ALA A 185 1.62 -48.61 5.24
N ALA A 186 0.71 -49.27 5.98
CA ALA A 186 -0.49 -48.62 6.51
C ALA A 186 -0.16 -47.53 7.54
N ALA A 187 0.75 -47.80 8.49
CA ALA A 187 1.19 -46.80 9.47
C ALA A 187 1.91 -45.62 8.80
N LEU A 188 2.73 -45.87 7.76
CA LEU A 188 3.34 -44.79 6.98
C LEU A 188 2.32 -44.01 6.15
N ALA A 189 1.26 -44.65 5.65
CA ALA A 189 0.16 -43.97 4.97
C ALA A 189 -0.64 -43.08 5.93
N GLU A 190 -0.99 -43.57 7.14
CA GLU A 190 -1.62 -42.74 8.17
C GLU A 190 -0.73 -41.55 8.58
N MET A 191 0.59 -41.74 8.69
CA MET A 191 1.52 -40.63 8.97
C MET A 191 1.53 -39.58 7.86
N VAL A 192 1.59 -39.97 6.59
CA VAL A 192 1.56 -39.03 5.45
C VAL A 192 0.20 -38.36 5.30
N GLU A 193 -0.90 -39.06 5.57
CA GLU A 193 -2.24 -38.47 5.55
C GLU A 193 -2.46 -37.49 6.72
N ALA A 194 -1.89 -37.76 7.89
CA ALA A 194 -1.87 -36.84 9.02
C ALA A 194 -0.94 -35.63 8.81
N GLU A 195 0.21 -35.80 8.15
CA GLU A 195 1.13 -34.72 7.76
C GLU A 195 0.45 -33.77 6.76
N ARG A 196 -0.21 -34.33 5.73
CA ARG A 196 -1.02 -33.58 4.75
C ARG A 196 -2.23 -32.87 5.38
N LEU A 197 -2.87 -33.47 6.39
CA LEU A 197 -3.97 -32.83 7.14
C LEU A 197 -3.48 -31.74 8.11
N ALA A 198 -2.20 -31.77 8.51
CA ALA A 198 -1.59 -30.67 9.26
C ALA A 198 -1.20 -29.52 8.32
N GLU A 199 -0.66 -29.83 7.13
CA GLU A 199 -0.38 -28.87 6.05
C GLU A 199 -1.66 -28.13 5.62
N GLU A 200 -2.76 -28.85 5.33
CA GLU A 200 -4.07 -28.22 5.03
C GLU A 200 -4.61 -27.36 6.19
N ALA A 201 -4.34 -27.72 7.44
CA ALA A 201 -4.79 -26.94 8.60
C ALA A 201 -3.93 -25.69 8.85
N GLU A 202 -2.64 -25.74 8.54
CA GLU A 202 -1.74 -24.57 8.57
C GLU A 202 -2.06 -23.60 7.41
N GLU A 203 -2.42 -24.12 6.23
CA GLU A 203 -2.96 -23.32 5.11
C GLU A 203 -4.33 -22.67 5.45
N GLU A 204 -5.27 -23.40 6.08
CA GLU A 204 -6.54 -22.83 6.55
C GLU A 204 -6.35 -21.76 7.65
N GLU A 205 -5.34 -21.89 8.51
CA GLU A 205 -5.01 -20.89 9.55
C GLU A 205 -4.34 -19.64 8.93
N GLU A 206 -3.42 -19.78 7.96
CA GLU A 206 -2.82 -18.63 7.24
C GLU A 206 -3.86 -17.88 6.38
N GLU A 207 -4.75 -18.57 5.65
CA GLU A 207 -5.82 -17.88 4.89
C GLU A 207 -6.81 -17.16 5.84
N ALA A 208 -7.08 -17.69 7.05
CA ALA A 208 -7.93 -17.04 8.04
C ALA A 208 -7.29 -15.80 8.71
N GLU A 209 -6.01 -15.85 9.09
CA GLU A 209 -5.30 -14.66 9.59
C GLU A 209 -5.22 -13.56 8.52
N ALA A 210 -5.04 -13.94 7.24
CA ALA A 210 -5.03 -12.99 6.12
C ALA A 210 -6.39 -12.33 5.87
N GLU A 211 -7.51 -13.05 6.03
CA GLU A 211 -8.86 -12.45 5.98
C GLU A 211 -9.11 -11.46 7.15
N GLU A 212 -8.61 -11.74 8.36
CA GLU A 212 -8.73 -10.80 9.49
C GLU A 212 -7.87 -9.54 9.28
N GLU A 213 -6.64 -9.66 8.76
CA GLU A 213 -5.81 -8.49 8.44
C GLU A 213 -6.41 -7.64 7.30
N GLU A 214 -6.95 -8.25 6.23
CA GLU A 214 -7.63 -7.48 5.16
C GLU A 214 -8.90 -6.78 5.69
N ALA A 215 -9.70 -7.43 6.54
CA ALA A 215 -10.88 -6.82 7.15
C ALA A 215 -10.52 -5.62 8.05
N ALA A 216 -9.47 -5.74 8.86
CA ALA A 216 -8.97 -4.64 9.69
C ALA A 216 -8.43 -3.47 8.85
N ALA A 217 -7.72 -3.77 7.76
CA ALA A 217 -7.22 -2.76 6.81
C ALA A 217 -8.36 -2.04 6.06
N GLU A 218 -9.45 -2.75 5.71
CA GLU A 218 -10.65 -2.10 5.16
C GLU A 218 -11.32 -1.17 6.17
N GLU A 219 -11.42 -1.54 7.46
CA GLU A 219 -11.99 -0.65 8.50
C GLU A 219 -11.13 0.61 8.68
N GLU A 220 -9.80 0.49 8.80
CA GLU A 220 -8.93 1.67 8.93
C GLU A 220 -9.01 2.58 7.69
N ALA A 221 -9.02 2.01 6.48
CA ALA A 221 -9.18 2.76 5.25
C ALA A 221 -10.53 3.49 5.18
N ALA A 222 -11.63 2.84 5.61
CA ALA A 222 -12.95 3.45 5.68
C ALA A 222 -13.02 4.59 6.72
N ALA A 223 -12.41 4.39 7.90
CA ALA A 223 -12.33 5.41 8.95
C ALA A 223 -11.50 6.63 8.49
N ALA A 224 -10.36 6.40 7.81
CA ALA A 224 -9.53 7.46 7.24
C ALA A 224 -10.27 8.23 6.13
N ALA A 225 -11.02 7.54 5.26
CA ALA A 225 -11.85 8.17 4.24
C ALA A 225 -12.98 9.02 4.83
N LEU A 226 -13.63 8.55 5.91
CA LEU A 226 -14.65 9.32 6.64
C LEU A 226 -14.05 10.57 7.29
N ALA A 227 -12.91 10.45 7.97
CA ALA A 227 -12.22 11.61 8.56
C ALA A 227 -11.78 12.64 7.50
N ALA A 228 -11.36 12.20 6.31
CA ALA A 228 -11.06 13.08 5.19
C ALA A 228 -12.32 13.78 4.64
N ALA A 229 -13.46 13.09 4.58
CA ALA A 229 -14.74 13.66 4.19
C ALA A 229 -15.23 14.70 5.22
N GLU A 230 -15.14 14.42 6.52
CA GLU A 230 -15.47 15.39 7.58
C GLU A 230 -14.60 16.65 7.47
N ALA A 231 -13.28 16.48 7.31
CA ALA A 231 -12.36 17.60 7.11
C ALA A 231 -12.71 18.45 5.87
N ALA A 232 -13.14 17.81 4.77
CA ALA A 232 -13.62 18.50 3.58
C ALA A 232 -14.93 19.28 3.82
N THR A 233 -15.88 18.72 4.59
CA THR A 233 -17.12 19.45 4.93
C THR A 233 -16.84 20.67 5.82
N ALA A 234 -15.98 20.54 6.83
CA ALA A 234 -15.57 21.65 7.69
C ALA A 234 -14.86 22.78 6.90
N ALA A 235 -14.02 22.42 5.92
CA ALA A 235 -13.40 23.39 5.01
C ALA A 235 -14.45 24.11 4.12
N ALA A 236 -15.46 23.39 3.63
CA ALA A 236 -16.55 23.97 2.84
C ALA A 236 -17.43 24.93 3.66
N GLU A 237 -17.76 24.59 4.91
CA GLU A 237 -18.48 25.48 5.83
C GLU A 237 -17.69 26.75 6.14
N ALA A 238 -16.38 26.62 6.42
CA ALA A 238 -15.49 27.76 6.65
C ALA A 238 -15.42 28.69 5.42
N ALA A 239 -15.36 28.13 4.21
CA ALA A 239 -15.42 28.89 2.97
C ALA A 239 -16.77 29.61 2.78
N MET A 240 -17.89 28.95 3.10
CA MET A 240 -19.23 29.56 3.05
C MET A 240 -19.37 30.70 4.06
N ALA A 241 -18.87 30.53 5.29
CA ALA A 241 -18.85 31.55 6.33
C ALA A 241 -18.00 32.77 5.89
N ALA A 242 -16.82 32.54 5.31
CA ALA A 242 -15.97 33.60 4.76
C ALA A 242 -16.67 34.35 3.60
N ALA A 243 -17.36 33.64 2.70
CA ALA A 243 -18.15 34.26 1.63
C ALA A 243 -19.32 35.11 2.17
N LYS A 244 -20.02 34.64 3.20
CA LYS A 244 -21.09 35.38 3.90
C LYS A 244 -20.55 36.65 4.56
N ALA A 245 -19.38 36.57 5.21
CA ALA A 245 -18.70 37.73 5.80
C ALA A 245 -18.28 38.77 4.75
N ARG A 246 -17.70 38.33 3.61
CA ARG A 246 -17.35 39.20 2.47
C ARG A 246 -18.57 39.94 1.91
N ARG A 247 -19.69 39.23 1.70
CA ARG A 247 -20.97 39.84 1.25
C ARG A 247 -21.49 40.88 2.25
N ALA A 248 -21.44 40.59 3.55
CA ALA A 248 -21.86 41.54 4.59
C ALA A 248 -20.96 42.79 4.66
N ALA A 249 -19.65 42.65 4.46
CA ALA A 249 -18.71 43.77 4.40
C ALA A 249 -18.99 44.67 3.18
N ALA A 250 -19.20 44.09 1.99
CA ALA A 250 -19.56 44.83 0.78
C ALA A 250 -20.88 45.60 0.93
N ALA A 251 -21.91 44.98 1.53
CA ALA A 251 -23.18 45.65 1.82
C ALA A 251 -23.02 46.85 2.78
N ARG A 252 -22.19 46.71 3.83
CA ARG A 252 -21.86 47.81 4.76
C ARG A 252 -21.10 48.95 4.05
N ALA A 253 -20.16 48.63 3.17
CA ALA A 253 -19.43 49.62 2.38
C ALA A 253 -20.37 50.40 1.44
N LYS A 254 -21.26 49.73 0.72
CA LYS A 254 -22.26 50.35 -0.16
C LYS A 254 -23.22 51.26 0.61
N ALA A 255 -23.66 50.84 1.80
CA ALA A 255 -24.50 51.65 2.68
C ALA A 255 -23.75 52.89 3.23
N ALA A 256 -22.45 52.78 3.53
CA ALA A 256 -21.64 53.92 3.95
C ALA A 256 -21.43 54.94 2.82
N ALA A 257 -21.18 54.46 1.59
CA ALA A 257 -21.07 55.31 0.41
C ALA A 257 -22.39 56.06 0.13
N ALA A 258 -23.53 55.38 0.17
CA ALA A 258 -24.85 56.00 0.00
C ALA A 258 -25.14 57.09 1.07
N ARG A 259 -24.77 56.85 2.34
CA ARG A 259 -24.88 57.86 3.40
C ARG A 259 -23.98 59.08 3.16
N LYS A 260 -22.74 58.86 2.69
CA LYS A 260 -21.81 59.95 2.33
C LYS A 260 -22.36 60.79 1.18
N ALA A 261 -22.93 60.16 0.15
CA ALA A 261 -23.55 60.85 -0.97
C ALA A 261 -24.79 61.67 -0.55
N ALA A 262 -25.68 61.10 0.29
CA ALA A 262 -26.84 61.81 0.82
C ALA A 262 -26.43 63.02 1.68
N ALA A 263 -25.40 62.88 2.52
CA ALA A 263 -24.85 63.98 3.32
C ALA A 263 -24.22 65.08 2.45
N ALA A 264 -23.55 64.72 1.35
CA ALA A 264 -23.01 65.69 0.39
C ALA A 264 -24.12 66.42 -0.38
N ALA A 265 -25.21 65.73 -0.73
CA ALA A 265 -26.39 66.37 -1.36
C ALA A 265 -27.06 67.37 -0.40
N ALA A 266 -27.26 67.00 0.87
CA ALA A 266 -27.83 67.87 1.90
C ALA A 266 -26.90 69.04 2.34
N GLN A 267 -25.65 69.09 1.85
CA GLN A 267 -24.74 70.24 1.99
C GLN A 267 -24.70 71.12 0.73
N ARG A 268 -25.48 70.76 -0.32
CA ARG A 268 -25.62 71.50 -1.58
C ARG A 268 -27.04 72.06 -1.78
N SER A 269 -27.90 71.93 -0.77
CA SER A 269 -29.29 72.42 -0.68
C SER A 269 -29.43 73.49 0.41
#